data_AF-A0A078IXP9-F1
#
_entry.id   AF-A0A078IXP9-F1
#
_cell.length_a   1.000
_cell.length_b   1.000
_cell.length_c   1.000
_cell.angle_alpha   90.00
_cell.angle_beta   90.00
_cell.angle_gamma   90.00
#
_symmetry.space_group_name_H-M   'P 1'
#
loop_
_entity.id
_entity.type
_entity.pdbx_description
1 polymer ?
#
loop_
_entity_poly.entity_id
_entity_poly.type
_entity_poly.pdbx_seq_one_letter_code
_entity_poly.pdbx_strand_id
1 'polypeptide(L)' 'METLEFKASDLRIHREWLDGVWKMADEPIQIRRLPDKMKPIQIRRSRILRSL' A
#
# COMPACT_ATOMS: atom_id res chain seq x y z
N MET A 1 -35.76 -4.25 2.45
CA MET A 1 -35.03 -4.78 1.28
C MET A 1 -35.44 -3.93 0.10
N GLU A 2 -34.50 -3.26 -0.54
CA GLU A 2 -34.77 -2.47 -1.74
C GLU A 2 -34.12 -3.13 -2.94
N THR A 3 -34.75 -3.05 -4.11
CA THR A 3 -34.27 -3.64 -5.36
C THR A 3 -34.59 -2.69 -6.49
N LEU A 4 -33.63 -2.49 -7.38
CA LEU A 4 -33.71 -1.58 -8.52
C LEU A 4 -33.17 -2.30 -9.77
N GLU A 5 -33.76 -2.03 -10.93
CA GLU A 5 -33.35 -2.62 -12.20
C GLU A 5 -32.42 -1.69 -12.98
N PHE A 6 -31.36 -2.24 -13.53
CA PHE A 6 -30.38 -1.53 -14.36
C PHE A 6 -30.08 -2.33 -15.62
N LYS A 7 -29.73 -1.66 -16.72
CA LYS A 7 -29.19 -2.37 -17.89
C LYS A 7 -27.79 -2.86 -17.56
N ALA A 8 -27.37 -3.95 -18.20
CA ALA A 8 -26.00 -4.46 -18.06
C ALA A 8 -24.94 -3.40 -18.41
N SER A 9 -25.25 -2.48 -19.35
CA SER A 9 -24.39 -1.35 -19.73
C SER A 9 -24.18 -0.32 -18.63
N ASP A 10 -25.08 -0.27 -17.65
CA ASP A 10 -25.08 0.73 -16.59
C ASP A 10 -24.33 0.23 -15.35
N LEU A 11 -24.06 -1.08 -15.29
CA LEU A 11 -23.29 -1.72 -14.24
C LEU A 11 -21.80 -1.78 -14.62
N ARG A 12 -20.93 -1.75 -13.60
CA ARG A 12 -19.49 -1.91 -13.78
C ARG A 12 -18.95 -2.85 -12.72
N ILE A 13 -17.88 -3.57 -13.05
CA ILE A 13 -17.14 -4.39 -12.08
C ILE A 13 -16.54 -3.45 -11.04
N HIS A 14 -16.76 -3.77 -9.77
CA HIS A 14 -16.21 -3.00 -8.66
C HIS A 14 -14.68 -3.09 -8.62
N ARG A 15 -14.03 -1.95 -8.41
CA ARG A 15 -12.58 -1.79 -8.32
C ARG A 15 -12.23 -0.83 -7.21
N GLU A 16 -11.06 -1.01 -6.63
CA GLU A 16 -10.50 -0.16 -5.58
C GLU A 16 -9.34 0.66 -6.11
N TRP A 17 -9.17 1.89 -5.58
CA TRP A 17 -8.04 2.75 -5.91
C TRP A 17 -6.99 2.65 -4.81
N LEU A 18 -5.86 2.02 -5.13
CA LEU A 18 -4.79 1.71 -4.17
C LEU A 18 -3.43 2.00 -4.80
N ASP A 19 -2.56 2.72 -4.09
CA ASP A 19 -1.21 3.08 -4.55
C ASP A 19 -1.14 3.72 -5.95
N GLY A 20 -2.16 4.47 -6.36
CA GLY A 20 -2.19 5.14 -7.65
C GLY A 20 -2.60 4.24 -8.83
N VAL A 21 -3.17 3.06 -8.58
CA VAL A 21 -3.68 2.15 -9.60
C VAL A 21 -5.06 1.60 -9.24
N TRP A 22 -5.88 1.31 -10.26
CA TRP A 22 -7.16 0.61 -10.08
C TRP A 22 -6.92 -0.90 -9.95
N LYS A 23 -7.33 -1.49 -8.83
CA LYS A 23 -7.23 -2.93 -8.54
C LYS A 23 -8.60 -3.58 -8.49
N MET A 24 -8.66 -4.88 -8.77
CA MET A 24 -9.90 -5.64 -8.60
C MET A 24 -10.12 -5.90 -7.10
N ALA A 25 -11.36 -5.88 -6.63
CA ALA A 25 -11.65 -6.01 -5.20
C ALA A 25 -11.33 -7.40 -4.62
N ASP A 26 -11.29 -8.41 -5.47
CA ASP A 26 -10.86 -9.77 -5.14
C ASP A 26 -9.36 -10.01 -5.37
N GLU A 27 -8.63 -9.01 -5.87
CA GLU A 27 -7.19 -9.12 -6.03
C GLU A 27 -6.56 -9.22 -4.63
N PRO A 28 -5.85 -10.31 -4.31
CA PRO A 28 -5.20 -10.43 -3.02
C PRO A 28 -4.27 -9.23 -2.87
N ILE A 29 -4.47 -8.46 -1.80
CA ILE A 29 -3.56 -7.37 -1.44
C ILE A 29 -2.19 -8.02 -1.30
N GLN A 30 -1.37 -7.89 -2.34
CA GLN A 30 0.04 -8.18 -2.27
C GLN A 30 0.61 -7.09 -1.38
N ILE A 31 0.52 -7.29 -0.06
CA ILE A 31 1.31 -6.57 0.91
C ILE A 31 2.72 -6.73 0.37
N ARG A 32 3.25 -5.66 -0.23
CA ARG A 32 4.60 -5.66 -0.78
C ARG A 32 5.45 -6.24 0.32
N ARG A 33 5.98 -7.45 0.13
CA ARG A 33 6.82 -8.10 1.13
C ARG A 33 7.84 -7.05 1.51
N LEU A 34 7.71 -6.48 2.71
CA LEU A 34 8.74 -5.62 3.26
C LEU A 34 10.01 -6.43 3.07
N PRO A 35 11.04 -5.90 2.38
CA PRO A 35 12.25 -6.66 2.19
C PRO A 35 12.66 -7.17 3.56
N ASP A 36 12.82 -8.49 3.67
CA ASP A 36 12.99 -9.27 4.90
C ASP A 36 14.24 -8.86 5.72
N LYS A 37 14.91 -7.80 5.27
CA LYS A 37 16.11 -7.17 5.80
C LYS A 37 15.93 -5.65 5.74
N MET A 38 15.09 -5.06 6.60
CA MET A 38 15.33 -3.67 7.01
C MET A 38 16.72 -3.63 7.65
N LYS A 39 17.70 -3.05 6.97
CA LYS A 39 19.03 -2.85 7.54
C LYS A 39 18.88 -1.83 8.68
N PRO A 40 19.42 -2.09 9.87
CA PRO A 40 19.39 -1.11 10.94
C PRO A 40 20.07 0.18 10.46
N ILE A 41 19.47 1.32 10.81
CA ILE A 41 20.01 2.63 10.50
C ILE A 41 21.30 2.78 11.34
N GLN A 42 22.46 2.70 10.69
CA GLN A 42 23.75 2.94 11.33
C GLN A 42 23.90 4.45 11.62
N ILE A 43 23.41 4.89 12.79
CA ILE A 43 23.65 6.25 13.26
C ILE A 43 25.13 6.33 13.64
N ARG A 44 25.95 6.99 12.81
CA ARG A 44 27.32 7.32 13.20
C ARG A 44 27.26 8.32 14.35
N ARG A 45 27.61 7.89 15.55
CA ARG A 45 27.85 8.78 16.68
C ARG A 45 28.97 9.74 16.27
N SER A 46 28.65 11.01 16.09
CA SER A 46 29.63 12.08 15.93
C SER A 46 30.56 12.05 17.14
N ARG A 47 31.85 11.82 16.89
CA ARG A 47 32.89 11.86 17.92
C ARG A 47 33.13 13.34 18.24
N ILE A 48 32.36 13.89 19.17
CA ILE A 48 32.71 15.18 19.77
C ILE A 48 33.98 14.93 20.58
N LEU A 49 35.13 15.33 20.03
CA LEU A 49 36.38 15.39 20.76
C LEU A 49 36.22 16.44 21.86
N ARG A 50 36.19 16.00 23.12
CA ARG A 50 36.42 16.90 24.25
C ARG A 50 37.90 17.30 24.19
N SER A 51 38.17 18.56 23.84
CA SER A 51 39.46 19.18 24.09
C SER A 51 39.66 19.35 25.60
N LEU A 52 40.86 19.00 26.06
CA LEU A 52 41.36 19.21 27.42
C LEU A 52 41.40 20.69 27.79
#